data_AF-A0A6G1STM5-F1
#
_entry.id   AF-A0A6G1STM5-F1
#
_cell.length_a   1.000
_cell.length_b   1.000
_cell.length_c   1.000
_cell.angle_alpha   90.00
_cell.angle_beta   90.00
_cell.angle_gamma   90.00
#
_symmetry.space_group_name_H-M   'P 1'
#
loop_
_entity.id
_entity.type
_entity.pdbx_description
1 polymer ?
#
loop_
_entity_poly.entity_id
_entity_poly.type
_entity_poly.pdbx_seq_one_letter_code
_entity_poly.pdbx_strand_id
1 'polypeptide(L)'
;MLCRQARWSRGEVYRRTPRQGGRCGGPRARGSATFATVAGGGRYVTNVDGPGRWTSASVEPEHPLSRLDGAEVGQGVTLEVELGSRNQVGARYFRAFLRSDDLGRTTVPVVTGLANQGPYPAYNWVDVTDFEDHLPLDDGREVVVPEAIDLRIIGRLAELVPPGGHLMAEYDSPSRSSTARALAARVPPAATPLGAMLFAVSCGVAFKDWYISEGGREGPRKLQGFRALGEAHERQRAPEMLESLEAFMGRSKDLDWDLQARTRPLAEAAIMVLRARLGLSDGPLA
;
A
#
# COMPACT_ATOMS: atom_id res chain seq x y z
N MET A 1 -21.90 13.03 -2.16
CA MET A 1 -22.39 12.76 -3.53
C MET A 1 -21.84 13.83 -4.47
N LEU A 2 -20.72 13.54 -5.15
CA LEU A 2 -20.22 14.16 -6.40
C LEU A 2 -18.81 13.61 -6.64
N CYS A 3 -18.77 12.38 -7.16
CA CYS A 3 -17.56 11.75 -7.68
C CYS A 3 -17.25 12.44 -9.01
N ARG A 4 -16.24 13.33 -9.04
CA ARG A 4 -15.73 13.88 -10.29
C ARG A 4 -14.97 12.76 -11.01
N GLN A 5 -15.60 12.27 -12.08
CA GLN A 5 -15.01 11.35 -13.05
C GLN A 5 -13.71 11.96 -13.60
N ALA A 6 -12.57 11.37 -13.24
CA ALA A 6 -11.33 11.57 -13.97
C ALA A 6 -11.46 10.87 -15.32
N ARG A 7 -11.71 11.65 -16.38
CA ARG A 7 -11.68 11.16 -17.77
C ARG A 7 -10.24 11.17 -18.27
N TRP A 8 -9.84 10.05 -18.86
CA TRP A 8 -8.59 9.92 -19.61
C TRP A 8 -8.79 10.38 -21.06
N SER A 9 -7.88 11.21 -21.57
CA SER A 9 -7.73 11.55 -22.99
C SER A 9 -6.29 11.28 -23.41
N ARG A 10 -6.09 10.78 -24.63
CA ARG A 10 -4.74 10.52 -25.17
C ARG A 10 -4.17 11.80 -25.77
N GLY A 11 -3.02 12.23 -25.26
CA GLY A 11 -2.07 13.08 -25.99
C GLY A 11 -1.18 12.23 -26.90
N GLU A 12 -0.67 12.86 -27.95
CA GLU A 12 -0.02 12.28 -29.11
C GLU A 12 1.36 11.65 -28.85
N VAL A 13 1.67 10.63 -29.66
CA VAL A 13 3.05 10.14 -29.86
C VAL A 13 3.79 11.14 -30.74
N TYR A 14 4.84 11.79 -30.23
CA TYR A 14 5.71 12.64 -31.03
C TYR A 14 6.68 11.79 -31.86
N ARG A 15 6.29 11.43 -33.10
CA ARG A 15 7.25 11.02 -34.14
C ARG A 15 7.54 12.22 -35.03
N ARG A 16 8.80 12.67 -35.07
CA ARG A 16 9.27 13.57 -36.13
C ARG A 16 9.44 12.77 -37.42
N THR A 17 8.65 13.07 -38.44
CA THR A 17 9.03 12.98 -39.88
C THR A 17 7.94 13.67 -40.74
N PRO A 18 8.28 14.14 -41.96
CA PRO A 18 7.66 15.32 -42.57
C PRO A 18 6.32 15.08 -43.28
N ARG A 19 5.59 16.19 -43.47
CA ARG A 19 4.27 16.38 -44.09
C ARG A 19 3.95 15.45 -45.28
N GLN A 20 2.74 14.89 -45.30
CA GLN A 20 1.72 15.09 -46.35
C GLN A 20 0.34 14.47 -45.98
N GLY A 21 -0.73 15.26 -46.19
CA GLY A 21 -2.08 14.88 -46.67
C GLY A 21 -2.92 13.76 -46.04
N GLY A 22 -4.03 14.14 -45.39
CA GLY A 22 -5.38 13.75 -45.84
C GLY A 22 -6.16 12.61 -45.14
N ARG A 23 -7.36 13.00 -44.69
CA ARG A 23 -8.65 12.26 -44.51
C ARG A 23 -8.97 11.55 -43.19
N CYS A 24 -10.22 11.82 -42.77
CA CYS A 24 -10.94 11.39 -41.58
C CYS A 24 -11.53 9.98 -41.71
N GLY A 25 -11.60 9.27 -40.58
CA GLY A 25 -12.44 8.10 -40.36
C GLY A 25 -12.36 7.65 -38.90
N GLY A 26 -13.45 7.80 -38.14
CA GLY A 26 -13.59 7.21 -36.80
C GLY A 26 -13.93 5.71 -36.89
N PRO A 27 -13.58 4.90 -35.87
CA PRO A 27 -14.64 4.50 -34.94
C PRO A 27 -14.22 4.30 -33.46
N ARG A 28 -15.26 4.39 -32.62
CA ARG A 28 -15.47 3.98 -31.21
C ARG A 28 -14.32 3.28 -30.47
N ALA A 29 -13.87 3.89 -29.37
CA ALA A 29 -12.88 3.35 -28.44
C ALA A 29 -13.50 2.85 -27.11
N ARG A 30 -13.07 1.67 -26.67
CA ARG A 30 -13.12 1.18 -25.28
C ARG A 30 -11.80 1.60 -24.61
N GLY A 31 -11.84 2.19 -23.41
CA GLY A 31 -10.66 2.78 -22.76
C GLY A 31 -10.12 1.93 -21.60
N SER A 32 -8.83 1.59 -21.65
CA SER A 32 -7.99 0.97 -20.61
C SER A 32 -7.02 2.03 -20.02
N ALA A 33 -6.64 1.90 -18.76
CA ALA A 33 -5.73 2.80 -18.03
C ALA A 33 -4.27 2.57 -18.44
N THR A 34 -3.44 3.62 -18.40
CA THR A 34 -2.06 3.60 -18.95
C THR A 34 -1.00 3.52 -17.85
N PHE A 35 -0.11 2.54 -17.93
CA PHE A 35 1.12 2.45 -17.14
C PHE A 35 2.24 3.27 -17.78
N ALA A 36 3.08 3.90 -16.97
CA ALA A 36 4.31 4.53 -17.44
C ALA A 36 5.44 3.49 -17.43
N THR A 37 6.05 3.25 -18.59
CA THR A 37 7.25 2.41 -18.73
C THR A 37 8.49 3.28 -18.56
N VAL A 38 9.40 2.90 -17.66
CA VAL A 38 10.70 3.59 -17.45
C VAL A 38 11.83 2.62 -17.82
N ALA A 39 12.91 3.12 -18.42
CA ALA A 39 14.09 2.31 -18.73
C ALA A 39 14.95 2.15 -17.45
N GLY A 40 15.16 0.89 -17.06
CA GLY A 40 15.56 0.50 -15.71
C GLY A 40 17.01 0.76 -15.30
N GLY A 41 17.18 0.87 -13.97
CA GLY A 41 18.44 0.71 -13.25
C GLY A 41 18.22 -0.30 -12.13
N GLY A 42 18.99 -1.40 -12.13
CA GLY A 42 18.74 -2.56 -11.25
C GLY A 42 18.84 -2.25 -9.76
N ARG A 43 17.97 -2.90 -8.97
CA ARG A 43 17.97 -2.87 -7.49
C ARG A 43 17.85 -4.26 -6.88
N TYR A 44 18.29 -4.34 -5.63
CA TYR A 44 18.56 -5.55 -4.85
C TYR A 44 17.28 -6.26 -4.41
N VAL A 45 17.04 -7.47 -4.92
CA VAL A 45 16.09 -8.42 -4.33
C VAL A 45 16.74 -8.99 -3.06
N THR A 46 16.20 -8.67 -1.88
CA THR A 46 16.60 -9.39 -0.67
C THR A 46 16.01 -10.80 -0.74
N ASN A 47 16.88 -11.81 -0.78
CA ASN A 47 16.48 -13.22 -0.74
C ASN A 47 15.71 -13.52 0.56
N VAL A 48 14.39 -13.38 0.53
CA VAL A 48 13.47 -14.03 1.48
C VAL A 48 13.16 -15.47 1.00
N ASP A 49 14.15 -16.12 0.38
CA ASP A 49 14.08 -17.53 0.02
C ASP A 49 14.25 -18.35 1.30
N GLY A 50 13.16 -18.50 2.05
CA GLY A 50 13.04 -19.64 2.96
C GLY A 50 13.26 -20.94 2.17
N PRO A 51 13.81 -22.00 2.77
CA PRO A 51 14.24 -23.22 2.06
C PRO A 51 13.09 -24.12 1.54
N GLY A 52 11.93 -23.55 1.21
CA GLY A 52 10.74 -24.27 0.74
C GLY A 52 10.40 -23.98 -0.72
N ARG A 53 9.81 -24.96 -1.40
CA ARG A 53 9.21 -24.79 -2.73
C ARG A 53 8.00 -23.85 -2.62
N TRP A 54 8.04 -22.72 -3.31
CA TRP A 54 6.88 -21.86 -3.52
C TRP A 54 5.80 -22.60 -4.32
N THR A 55 4.55 -22.52 -3.87
CA THR A 55 3.40 -23.13 -4.55
C THR A 55 2.31 -22.10 -4.78
N SER A 56 1.60 -22.19 -5.91
CA SER A 56 0.42 -21.36 -6.14
C SER A 56 -0.58 -21.49 -4.99
N ALA A 57 -1.12 -20.37 -4.51
CA ALA A 57 -2.11 -20.37 -3.43
C ALA A 57 -3.39 -21.12 -3.83
N SER A 58 -3.72 -21.16 -5.13
CA SER A 58 -4.82 -21.95 -5.67
C SER A 58 -4.74 -23.46 -5.39
N VAL A 59 -3.56 -23.99 -5.07
CA VAL A 59 -3.38 -25.40 -4.67
C VAL A 59 -3.86 -25.66 -3.23
N GLU A 60 -3.94 -24.62 -2.41
CA GLU A 60 -4.42 -24.68 -1.01
C GLU A 60 -5.62 -23.73 -0.83
N PRO A 61 -6.79 -24.00 -1.44
CA PRO A 61 -7.92 -23.04 -1.49
C PRO A 61 -8.50 -22.68 -0.10
N GLU A 62 -8.35 -23.57 0.88
CA GLU A 62 -8.79 -23.33 2.26
C GLU A 62 -7.85 -22.39 3.03
N HIS A 63 -6.64 -22.14 2.52
CA HIS A 63 -5.70 -21.24 3.18
C HIS A 63 -6.19 -19.79 3.07
N PRO A 64 -6.19 -18.98 4.15
CA PRO A 64 -6.68 -17.59 4.12
C PRO A 64 -6.05 -16.71 3.03
N LEU A 65 -4.73 -16.85 2.82
CA LEU A 65 -3.99 -16.15 1.77
C LEU A 65 -4.48 -16.47 0.35
N SER A 66 -5.14 -17.61 0.13
CA SER A 66 -5.67 -17.98 -1.18
C SER A 66 -6.83 -17.09 -1.62
N ARG A 67 -7.44 -16.33 -0.70
CA ARG A 67 -8.42 -15.28 -1.02
C ARG A 67 -7.81 -14.07 -1.74
N LEU A 68 -6.50 -13.90 -1.63
CA LEU A 68 -5.78 -12.85 -2.35
C LEU A 68 -5.52 -13.24 -3.81
N ASP A 69 -5.46 -14.53 -4.12
CA ASP A 69 -5.19 -15.02 -5.47
C ASP A 69 -6.35 -14.67 -6.40
N GLY A 70 -6.04 -14.01 -7.51
CA GLY A 70 -7.03 -13.45 -8.44
C GLY A 70 -7.73 -12.17 -7.95
N ALA A 71 -7.38 -11.64 -6.77
CA ALA A 71 -8.03 -10.42 -6.25
C ALA A 71 -7.70 -9.20 -7.12
N GLU A 72 -8.74 -8.48 -7.56
CA GLU A 72 -8.58 -7.26 -8.34
C GLU A 72 -8.05 -6.11 -7.46
N VAL A 73 -6.96 -5.48 -7.91
CA VAL A 73 -6.28 -4.33 -7.30
C VAL A 73 -6.17 -3.13 -8.25
N GLY A 74 -6.67 -3.25 -9.46
CA GLY A 74 -6.77 -2.20 -10.47
C GLY A 74 -7.64 -2.67 -11.61
N GLN A 75 -8.04 -1.76 -12.51
CA GLN A 75 -8.90 -2.13 -13.65
C GLN A 75 -8.17 -3.15 -14.54
N GLY A 76 -8.60 -4.41 -14.48
CA GLY A 76 -7.94 -5.52 -15.20
C GLY A 76 -6.56 -5.91 -14.64
N VAL A 77 -6.27 -5.53 -13.39
CA VAL A 77 -5.04 -5.87 -12.68
C VAL A 77 -5.39 -6.71 -11.45
N THR A 78 -4.87 -7.93 -11.40
CA THR A 78 -5.10 -8.89 -10.32
C THR A 78 -3.80 -9.29 -9.63
N LEU A 79 -3.93 -9.85 -8.44
CA LEU A 79 -2.84 -10.52 -7.76
C LEU A 79 -2.74 -11.98 -8.21
N GLU A 80 -1.53 -12.48 -8.41
CA GLU A 80 -1.22 -13.91 -8.37
C GLU A 80 -0.40 -14.19 -7.13
N VAL A 81 -0.81 -15.16 -6.31
CA VAL A 81 -0.24 -15.38 -4.99
C VAL A 81 0.40 -16.75 -4.89
N GLU A 82 1.60 -16.77 -4.34
CA GLU A 82 2.34 -17.99 -4.04
C GLU A 82 2.61 -18.09 -2.54
N LEU A 83 2.54 -19.31 -2.03
CA LEU A 83 2.73 -19.66 -0.62
C LEU A 83 4.10 -20.33 -0.45
N GLY A 84 4.85 -19.88 0.54
CA GLY A 84 6.14 -20.44 0.93
C GLY A 84 6.01 -21.39 2.12
N SER A 85 7.13 -21.70 2.78
CA SER A 85 7.12 -22.52 3.99
C SER A 85 6.45 -21.81 5.18
N ARG A 86 6.28 -22.52 6.30
CA ARG A 86 5.94 -21.92 7.58
C ARG A 86 7.23 -21.61 8.37
N ASN A 87 7.25 -20.51 9.11
CA ASN A 87 8.32 -20.21 10.05
C ASN A 87 8.11 -20.92 11.41
N GLN A 88 8.99 -20.67 12.38
CA GLN A 88 8.97 -21.31 13.70
C GLN A 88 7.70 -21.00 14.53
N VAL A 89 7.04 -19.87 14.27
CA VAL A 89 5.79 -19.47 14.96
C VAL A 89 4.54 -19.87 14.16
N GLY A 90 4.71 -20.69 13.12
CA GLY A 90 3.63 -21.21 12.28
C GLY A 90 3.13 -20.23 11.20
N ALA A 91 3.67 -19.02 11.12
CA ALA A 91 3.31 -18.03 10.11
C ALA A 91 3.75 -18.51 8.73
N ARG A 92 2.90 -18.28 7.71
CA ARG A 92 3.11 -18.72 6.33
C ARG A 92 3.73 -17.59 5.52
N TYR A 93 4.85 -17.86 4.86
CA TYR A 93 5.41 -16.93 3.88
C TYR A 93 4.48 -16.83 2.66
N PHE A 94 4.41 -15.65 2.07
CA PHE A 94 3.71 -15.44 0.81
C PHE A 94 4.43 -14.40 -0.04
N ARG A 95 4.19 -14.48 -1.34
CA ARG A 95 4.56 -13.45 -2.30
C ARG A 95 3.44 -13.25 -3.30
N ALA A 96 3.21 -12.00 -3.68
CA ALA A 96 2.15 -11.63 -4.61
C ALA A 96 2.75 -10.91 -5.81
N PHE A 97 2.31 -11.28 -7.01
CA PHE A 97 2.72 -10.71 -8.28
C PHE A 97 1.55 -9.94 -8.89
N LEU A 98 1.83 -8.90 -9.68
CA LEU A 98 0.79 -8.28 -10.48
C LEU A 98 0.60 -9.05 -11.78
N ARG A 99 -0.65 -9.26 -12.19
CA ARG A 99 -1.01 -9.81 -13.49
C ARG A 99 -2.04 -8.89 -14.14
N SER A 100 -1.90 -8.69 -15.46
CA SER A 100 -2.96 -8.12 -16.30
C SER A 100 -2.99 -8.84 -17.65
N ASP A 101 -4.13 -8.80 -18.33
CA ASP A 101 -4.25 -9.40 -19.67
C ASP A 101 -3.36 -8.69 -20.71
N ASP A 102 -3.17 -7.37 -20.54
CA ASP A 102 -2.40 -6.53 -21.48
C ASP A 102 -0.88 -6.65 -21.29
N LEU A 103 -0.40 -6.77 -20.04
CA LEU A 103 1.02 -6.73 -19.70
C LEU A 103 1.58 -8.08 -19.21
N GLY A 104 0.72 -9.09 -19.04
CA GLY A 104 1.12 -10.35 -18.44
C GLY A 104 1.39 -10.22 -16.95
N ARG A 105 2.22 -11.12 -16.44
CA ARG A 105 2.61 -11.23 -15.03
C ARG A 105 3.95 -10.53 -14.81
N THR A 106 4.14 -9.88 -13.66
CA THR A 106 5.46 -9.37 -13.25
C THR A 106 6.41 -10.50 -12.91
N THR A 107 7.71 -10.29 -13.15
CA THR A 107 8.73 -11.34 -12.93
C THR A 107 9.20 -11.39 -11.48
N VAL A 108 9.05 -10.28 -10.76
CA VAL A 108 9.28 -10.15 -9.32
C VAL A 108 7.96 -9.86 -8.59
N PRO A 109 7.84 -10.24 -7.31
CA PRO A 109 6.63 -9.95 -6.55
C PRO A 109 6.54 -8.45 -6.23
N VAL A 110 5.32 -7.91 -6.24
CA VAL A 110 5.02 -6.57 -5.72
C VAL A 110 5.05 -6.53 -4.20
N VAL A 111 4.72 -7.66 -3.56
CA VAL A 111 4.72 -7.81 -2.10
C VAL A 111 5.32 -9.15 -1.74
N THR A 112 6.22 -9.15 -0.77
CA THR A 112 6.60 -10.35 -0.01
C THR A 112 6.27 -10.15 1.45
N GLY A 113 5.82 -11.21 2.12
CA GLY A 113 5.46 -11.10 3.52
C GLY A 113 5.19 -12.42 4.21
N LEU A 114 4.68 -12.29 5.43
CA LEU A 114 4.18 -13.38 6.25
C LEU A 114 2.76 -13.08 6.69
N ALA A 115 1.94 -14.11 6.76
CA ALA A 115 0.65 -14.04 7.44
C ALA A 115 0.59 -15.11 8.51
N ASN A 116 0.07 -14.73 9.66
CA ASN A 116 -0.26 -15.67 10.71
C ASN A 116 -1.74 -15.55 11.05
N GLN A 117 -2.34 -16.69 11.39
CA GLN A 117 -3.69 -16.76 11.91
C GLN A 117 -3.74 -17.80 13.02
N GLY A 118 -4.47 -17.49 14.08
CA GLY A 118 -4.61 -18.38 15.21
C GLY A 118 -5.42 -17.76 16.33
N PRO A 119 -5.32 -18.31 17.56
CA PRO A 119 -6.02 -17.78 18.71
C PRO A 119 -5.72 -16.29 18.95
N TYR A 120 -6.75 -15.50 19.20
CA TYR A 120 -6.58 -14.13 19.66
C TYR A 120 -5.87 -14.12 21.05
N PRO A 121 -4.97 -13.16 21.35
CA PRO A 121 -4.61 -11.97 20.56
C PRO A 121 -3.36 -12.10 19.68
N ALA A 122 -2.48 -13.06 19.93
CA ALA A 122 -1.08 -12.96 19.48
C ALA A 122 -0.84 -13.40 18.02
N TYR A 123 -1.74 -14.18 17.43
CA TYR A 123 -1.47 -14.90 16.18
C TYR A 123 -2.07 -14.25 14.94
N ASN A 124 -2.81 -13.15 15.07
CA ASN A 124 -3.60 -12.59 13.97
C ASN A 124 -2.94 -11.36 13.38
N TRP A 125 -2.09 -11.58 12.38
CA TRP A 125 -1.34 -10.50 11.76
C TRP A 125 -0.87 -10.80 10.35
N VAL A 126 -0.62 -9.73 9.60
CA VAL A 126 0.06 -9.74 8.30
C VAL A 126 1.27 -8.81 8.39
N ASP A 127 2.40 -9.26 7.88
CA ASP A 127 3.68 -8.57 7.87
C ASP A 127 4.20 -8.47 6.44
N VAL A 128 4.14 -7.28 5.85
CA VAL A 128 4.75 -6.97 4.56
C VAL A 128 6.22 -6.67 4.80
N THR A 129 7.07 -7.63 4.47
CA THR A 129 8.51 -7.55 4.68
C THR A 129 9.23 -6.86 3.54
N ASP A 130 8.59 -6.77 2.37
CA ASP A 130 9.14 -6.12 1.18
C ASP A 130 8.03 -5.64 0.25
N PHE A 131 8.26 -4.50 -0.41
CA PHE A 131 7.35 -3.89 -1.37
C PHE A 131 8.12 -3.26 -2.53
N GLU A 132 7.86 -3.73 -3.75
CA GLU A 132 8.49 -3.22 -4.97
C GLU A 132 7.47 -2.45 -5.82
N ASP A 133 7.76 -1.17 -6.07
CA ASP A 133 6.95 -0.31 -6.92
C ASP A 133 7.45 -0.25 -8.37
N HIS A 134 8.64 -0.76 -8.65
CA HIS A 134 9.23 -0.85 -9.99
C HIS A 134 9.35 -2.32 -10.41
N LEU A 135 8.43 -2.78 -11.24
CA LEU A 135 8.27 -4.20 -11.52
C LEU A 135 8.66 -4.53 -12.97
N PRO A 136 9.72 -5.32 -13.20
CA PRO A 136 10.05 -5.84 -14.51
C PRO A 136 9.00 -6.84 -15.03
N LEU A 137 8.82 -6.83 -16.35
CA LEU A 137 8.05 -7.77 -17.15
C LEU A 137 8.99 -8.70 -17.94
N ASP A 138 8.46 -9.84 -18.41
CA ASP A 138 9.25 -10.85 -19.15
C ASP A 138 9.87 -10.31 -20.46
N ASP A 139 9.26 -9.28 -21.05
CA ASP A 139 9.75 -8.66 -22.28
C ASP A 139 10.76 -7.52 -22.05
N GLY A 140 11.22 -7.36 -20.80
CA GLY A 140 12.22 -6.37 -20.40
C GLY A 140 11.67 -4.96 -20.17
N ARG A 141 10.37 -4.72 -20.35
CA ARG A 141 9.71 -3.48 -19.88
C ARG A 141 9.62 -3.47 -18.35
N GLU A 142 9.46 -2.28 -17.79
CA GLU A 142 9.20 -2.07 -16.36
C GLU A 142 7.89 -1.31 -16.18
N VAL A 143 7.15 -1.60 -15.11
CA VAL A 143 5.94 -0.87 -14.72
C VAL A 143 6.11 -0.26 -13.34
N VAL A 144 5.60 0.96 -13.18
CA VAL A 144 5.54 1.61 -11.87
C VAL A 144 4.16 1.36 -11.25
N VAL A 145 4.13 0.90 -10.00
CA VAL A 145 2.89 0.67 -9.23
C VAL A 145 2.30 2.01 -8.80
N PRO A 146 1.11 2.40 -9.30
CA PRO A 146 0.46 3.62 -8.84
C PRO A 146 0.01 3.50 -7.38
N GLU A 147 0.01 4.61 -6.64
CA GLU A 147 -0.44 4.67 -5.22
C GLU A 147 -1.85 4.10 -5.03
N ALA A 148 -2.75 4.28 -6.01
CA ALA A 148 -4.10 3.71 -5.95
C ALA A 148 -4.12 2.17 -6.06
N ILE A 149 -3.15 1.56 -6.73
CA ILE A 149 -2.98 0.09 -6.75
C ILE A 149 -2.34 -0.35 -5.43
N ASP A 150 -1.30 0.34 -4.96
CA ASP A 150 -0.68 0.07 -3.65
C ASP A 150 -1.72 0.07 -2.51
N LEU A 151 -2.53 1.13 -2.40
CA LEU A 151 -3.62 1.21 -1.42
C LEU A 151 -4.60 0.03 -1.52
N ARG A 152 -4.90 -0.45 -2.73
CA ARG A 152 -5.79 -1.61 -2.91
C ARG A 152 -5.11 -2.91 -2.51
N ILE A 153 -3.82 -3.07 -2.78
CA ILE A 153 -3.04 -4.22 -2.30
C ILE A 153 -3.05 -4.24 -0.76
N ILE A 154 -2.72 -3.11 -0.13
CA ILE A 154 -2.80 -2.93 1.33
C ILE A 154 -4.22 -3.24 1.84
N GLY A 155 -5.25 -2.82 1.11
CA GLY A 155 -6.66 -3.16 1.40
C GLY A 155 -6.93 -4.66 1.39
N ARG A 156 -6.49 -5.38 0.35
CA ARG A 156 -6.64 -6.85 0.28
C ARG A 156 -5.92 -7.57 1.41
N LEU A 157 -4.71 -7.12 1.77
CA LEU A 157 -3.98 -7.66 2.91
C LEU A 157 -4.70 -7.40 4.24
N ALA A 158 -5.27 -6.20 4.40
CA ALA A 158 -6.02 -5.83 5.59
C ALA A 158 -7.29 -6.66 5.79
N GLU A 159 -7.92 -7.17 4.72
CA GLU A 159 -9.08 -8.10 4.80
C GLU A 159 -8.72 -9.42 5.50
N LEU A 160 -7.44 -9.81 5.53
CA LEU A 160 -6.97 -11.01 6.24
C LEU A 160 -6.80 -10.81 7.74
N VAL A 161 -6.79 -9.55 8.19
CA VAL A 161 -6.58 -9.18 9.59
C VAL A 161 -7.93 -9.13 10.30
N PRO A 162 -8.23 -10.04 11.24
CA PRO A 162 -9.47 -10.00 12.00
C PRO A 162 -9.46 -8.86 13.04
N PRO A 163 -10.61 -8.52 13.64
CA PRO A 163 -10.69 -7.54 14.72
C PRO A 163 -9.66 -7.79 15.82
N GLY A 164 -8.99 -6.71 16.26
CA GLY A 164 -7.90 -6.76 17.23
C GLY A 164 -6.55 -7.30 16.72
N GLY A 165 -6.48 -7.76 15.47
CA GLY A 165 -5.23 -8.08 14.79
C GLY A 165 -4.49 -6.82 14.31
N HIS A 166 -3.40 -7.03 13.57
CA HIS A 166 -2.62 -5.92 13.00
C HIS A 166 -2.02 -6.23 11.63
N LEU A 167 -1.81 -5.17 10.84
CA LEU A 167 -1.05 -5.18 9.61
C LEU A 167 0.22 -4.36 9.85
N MET A 168 1.38 -4.91 9.54
CA MET A 168 2.64 -4.16 9.54
C MET A 168 3.26 -4.18 8.15
N ALA A 169 3.94 -3.11 7.79
CA ALA A 169 4.66 -3.02 6.54
C ALA A 169 5.99 -2.31 6.74
N GLU A 170 7.01 -2.82 6.06
CA GLU A 170 8.31 -2.16 5.99
C GLU A 170 8.21 -0.77 5.36
N TYR A 171 9.14 0.12 5.71
CA TYR A 171 9.26 1.42 5.06
C TYR A 171 10.71 1.84 4.76
N ASP A 172 11.63 0.88 4.77
CA ASP A 172 13.05 1.09 4.43
C ASP A 172 13.30 1.11 2.93
N SER A 173 12.41 0.50 2.14
CA SER A 173 12.50 0.51 0.69
C SER A 173 12.49 1.93 0.11
N PRO A 174 13.16 2.16 -1.04
CA PRO A 174 13.16 3.47 -1.70
C PRO A 174 11.76 4.03 -1.97
N SER A 175 10.80 3.15 -2.31
CA SER A 175 9.39 3.46 -2.57
C SER A 175 8.68 4.04 -1.34
N ARG A 176 9.13 3.66 -0.14
CA ARG A 176 8.57 4.08 1.15
C ARG A 176 9.38 5.16 1.87
N SER A 177 10.47 5.65 1.27
CA SER A 177 11.37 6.66 1.85
C SER A 177 10.67 7.93 2.36
N SER A 178 9.55 8.34 1.74
CA SER A 178 8.74 9.47 2.19
C SER A 178 8.10 9.24 3.57
N THR A 179 7.66 8.00 3.85
CA THR A 179 7.16 7.61 5.19
C THR A 179 8.30 7.64 6.20
N ALA A 180 9.46 7.07 5.86
CA ALA A 180 10.62 7.07 6.75
C ALA A 180 11.03 8.49 7.16
N ARG A 181 11.10 9.42 6.20
CA ARG A 181 11.42 10.84 6.45
C ARG A 181 10.34 11.52 7.30
N ALA A 182 9.07 11.27 7.03
CA ALA A 182 7.97 11.85 7.79
C ALA A 182 7.96 11.38 9.25
N LEU A 183 8.15 10.08 9.50
CA LEU A 183 8.25 9.51 10.86
C LEU A 183 9.47 10.09 11.60
N ALA A 184 10.62 10.20 10.95
CA ALA A 184 11.81 10.84 11.54
C ALA A 184 11.56 12.32 11.92
N ALA A 185 10.75 13.03 11.14
CA ALA A 185 10.29 14.40 11.43
C ALA A 185 9.14 14.47 12.45
N ARG A 186 8.80 13.35 13.12
CA ARG A 186 7.71 13.23 14.10
C ARG A 186 6.34 13.61 13.54
N VAL A 187 6.09 13.35 12.25
CA VAL A 187 4.73 13.39 11.69
C VAL A 187 3.92 12.23 12.31
N PRO A 188 2.68 12.46 12.78
CA PRO A 188 1.84 11.37 13.28
C PRO A 188 1.69 10.27 12.22
N PRO A 189 1.75 8.97 12.59
CA PRO A 189 1.68 7.88 11.62
C PRO A 189 0.52 7.98 10.63
N ALA A 190 -0.68 8.32 11.09
CA ALA A 190 -1.87 8.47 10.23
C ALA A 190 -1.72 9.58 9.16
N ALA A 191 -0.77 10.51 9.31
CA ALA A 191 -0.45 11.56 8.35
C ALA A 191 0.78 11.25 7.47
N THR A 192 1.36 10.06 7.60
CA THR A 192 2.42 9.58 6.70
C THR A 192 1.82 8.78 5.54
N PRO A 193 2.47 8.69 4.36
CA PRO A 193 1.90 7.97 3.22
C PRO A 193 1.48 6.52 3.54
N LEU A 194 2.38 5.71 4.12
CA LEU A 194 2.04 4.33 4.51
C LEU A 194 0.99 4.30 5.64
N GLY A 195 1.13 5.13 6.68
CA GLY A 195 0.18 5.11 7.79
C GLY A 195 -1.21 5.62 7.42
N ALA A 196 -1.33 6.52 6.45
CA ALA A 196 -2.61 6.94 5.88
C ALA A 196 -3.30 5.80 5.12
N MET A 197 -2.54 4.99 4.37
CA MET A 197 -3.08 3.78 3.75
C MET A 197 -3.57 2.77 4.79
N LEU A 198 -2.78 2.51 5.83
CA LEU A 198 -3.18 1.64 6.95
C LEU A 198 -4.44 2.16 7.65
N PHE A 199 -4.55 3.47 7.87
CA PHE A 199 -5.74 4.12 8.43
C PHE A 199 -6.97 3.94 7.52
N ALA A 200 -6.81 4.13 6.21
CA ALA A 200 -7.88 4.03 5.23
C ALA A 200 -8.47 2.61 5.11
N VAL A 201 -7.70 1.57 5.43
CA VAL A 201 -8.13 0.16 5.37
C VAL A 201 -8.57 -0.40 6.73
N SER A 202 -8.86 0.48 7.69
CA SER A 202 -9.27 0.18 9.06
C SER A 202 -8.22 -0.57 9.90
N CYS A 203 -6.94 -0.44 9.54
CA CYS A 203 -5.79 -0.90 10.32
C CYS A 203 -5.03 0.31 10.91
N GLY A 204 -5.73 1.26 11.54
CA GLY A 204 -5.12 2.49 12.03
C GLY A 204 -5.76 3.09 13.27
N VAL A 205 -6.39 2.28 14.14
CA VAL A 205 -6.90 2.79 15.44
C VAL A 205 -5.78 3.11 16.43
N ALA A 206 -4.62 2.51 16.21
CA ALA A 206 -3.38 2.80 16.88
C ALA A 206 -2.24 2.43 15.92
N PHE A 207 -1.08 3.02 16.15
CA PHE A 207 0.13 2.73 15.40
C PHE A 207 1.27 2.41 16.34
N LYS A 208 2.17 1.55 15.89
CA LYS A 208 3.48 1.34 16.49
C LYS A 208 4.54 1.43 15.41
N ASP A 209 5.49 2.32 15.63
CA ASP A 209 6.66 2.46 14.78
C ASP A 209 7.80 1.60 15.35
N TRP A 210 8.17 0.55 14.61
CA TRP A 210 9.30 -0.32 14.94
C TRP A 210 10.57 0.22 14.29
N TYR A 211 11.08 1.30 14.88
CA TYR A 211 12.36 1.89 14.57
C TYR A 211 13.41 1.28 15.52
N ILE A 212 13.95 0.10 15.21
CA ILE A 212 15.04 -0.46 16.04
C ILE A 212 16.38 -0.19 15.35
N SER A 213 17.18 0.67 15.97
CA SER A 213 18.50 1.09 15.53
C SER A 213 19.62 0.36 16.28
N GLU A 214 19.45 -0.94 16.59
CA GLU A 214 20.40 -1.70 17.40
C GLU A 214 21.24 -2.68 16.55
N GLY A 215 22.17 -2.13 15.77
CA GLY A 215 23.33 -2.91 15.29
C GLY A 215 23.12 -3.84 14.10
N GLY A 216 22.10 -3.61 13.26
CA GLY A 216 22.00 -4.19 11.91
C GLY A 216 21.68 -5.69 11.83
N ARG A 217 21.29 -6.31 12.95
CA ARG A 217 20.82 -7.71 13.00
C ARG A 217 19.30 -7.85 13.00
N GLU A 218 18.59 -6.75 13.23
CA GLU A 218 17.15 -6.72 13.28
C GLU A 218 16.61 -6.29 11.91
N GLY A 219 15.48 -6.86 11.52
CA GLY A 219 14.89 -6.68 10.20
C GLY A 219 14.58 -5.22 9.84
N PRO A 220 14.02 -4.96 8.64
CA PRO A 220 13.72 -3.61 8.20
C PRO A 220 12.79 -2.91 9.20
N ARG A 221 12.85 -1.58 9.24
CA ARG A 221 11.94 -0.73 10.01
C ARG A 221 10.51 -0.94 9.52
N LYS A 222 9.56 -1.04 10.46
CA LYS A 222 8.16 -1.34 10.14
C LYS A 222 7.19 -0.40 10.82
N LEU A 223 6.16 0.00 10.08
CA LEU A 223 5.01 0.66 10.65
C LEU A 223 3.89 -0.36 10.84
N GLN A 224 3.49 -0.57 12.09
CA GLN A 224 2.39 -1.46 12.47
C GLN A 224 1.13 -0.65 12.73
N GLY A 225 0.05 -1.01 12.04
CA GLY A 225 -1.29 -0.48 12.22
C GLY A 225 -2.24 -1.52 12.82
N PHE A 226 -2.96 -1.14 13.86
CA PHE A 226 -3.89 -2.04 14.56
C PHE A 226 -5.30 -1.93 14.00
N ARG A 227 -5.99 -3.06 13.86
CA ARG A 227 -7.43 -3.12 13.60
C ARG A 227 -8.18 -3.06 14.92
N ALA A 228 -9.30 -2.34 14.94
CA ALA A 228 -10.13 -2.25 16.13
C ALA A 228 -10.73 -3.60 16.53
N LEU A 229 -11.07 -3.76 17.81
CA LEU A 229 -11.90 -4.89 18.28
C LEU A 229 -13.36 -4.75 17.82
N GLY A 230 -13.79 -3.51 17.58
CA GLY A 230 -15.14 -3.15 17.13
C GLY A 230 -15.35 -1.64 17.23
N GLU A 231 -16.54 -1.17 16.89
CA GLU A 231 -16.87 0.27 16.81
C GLU A 231 -16.65 1.03 18.12
N ALA A 232 -16.94 0.41 19.27
CA ALA A 232 -16.72 1.04 20.57
C ALA A 232 -15.23 1.33 20.81
N HIS A 233 -14.35 0.37 20.45
CA HIS A 233 -12.91 0.56 20.53
C HIS A 233 -12.43 1.63 19.54
N GLU A 234 -12.98 1.68 18.32
CA GLU A 234 -12.68 2.75 17.36
C GLU A 234 -13.03 4.13 17.92
N ARG A 235 -14.24 4.29 18.49
CA ARG A 235 -14.69 5.55 19.08
C ARG A 235 -13.85 5.94 20.29
N GLN A 236 -13.41 4.98 21.09
CA GLN A 236 -12.54 5.23 22.24
C GLN A 236 -11.16 5.73 21.82
N ARG A 237 -10.58 5.20 20.74
CA ARG A 237 -9.24 5.57 20.25
C ARG A 237 -9.20 6.82 19.39
N ALA A 238 -10.32 7.16 18.75
CA ALA A 238 -10.40 8.29 17.82
C ALA A 238 -9.97 9.67 18.41
N PRO A 239 -10.32 10.04 19.66
CA PRO A 239 -9.92 11.34 20.22
C PRO A 239 -8.40 11.51 20.33
N GLU A 240 -7.68 10.48 20.76
CA GLU A 240 -6.21 10.51 20.90
C GLU A 240 -5.53 10.71 19.54
N MET A 241 -6.02 10.04 18.50
CA MET A 241 -5.51 10.22 17.14
C MET A 241 -5.81 11.63 16.62
N LEU A 242 -7.02 12.13 16.86
CA LEU A 242 -7.46 13.46 16.42
C LEU A 242 -6.61 14.55 17.07
N GLU A 243 -6.41 14.48 18.39
CA GLU A 243 -5.54 15.41 19.13
C GLU A 243 -4.12 15.41 18.57
N SER A 244 -3.54 14.24 18.31
CA SER A 244 -2.20 14.11 17.72
C SER A 244 -2.09 14.77 16.33
N LEU A 245 -3.11 14.59 15.49
CA LEU A 245 -3.17 15.17 14.15
C LEU A 245 -3.38 16.69 14.19
N GLU A 246 -4.25 17.20 15.06
CA GLU A 246 -4.48 18.64 15.22
C GLU A 246 -3.24 19.34 15.78
N ALA A 247 -2.57 18.74 16.77
CA ALA A 247 -1.29 19.21 17.28
C ALA A 247 -0.19 19.18 16.20
N PHE A 248 -0.26 18.25 15.25
CA PHE A 248 0.62 18.24 14.08
C PHE A 248 0.31 19.39 13.12
N MET A 249 -0.96 19.65 12.82
CA MET A 249 -1.34 20.72 11.91
C MET A 249 -0.79 22.08 12.35
N GLY A 250 -0.84 22.39 13.66
CA GLY A 250 -0.31 23.65 14.22
C GLY A 250 1.21 23.84 14.09
N ARG A 251 1.98 22.76 13.96
CA ARG A 251 3.45 22.78 13.78
C ARG A 251 3.93 22.38 12.38
N SER A 252 3.02 21.94 11.50
CA SER A 252 3.37 21.40 10.18
C SER A 252 4.05 22.41 9.24
N LYS A 253 3.95 23.71 9.55
CA LYS A 253 4.68 24.79 8.85
C LYS A 253 6.19 24.80 9.12
N ASP A 254 6.62 24.11 10.17
CA ASP A 254 8.03 24.02 10.55
C ASP A 254 8.76 22.87 9.83
N LEU A 255 8.04 22.09 9.02
CA LEU A 255 8.60 21.02 8.20
C LEU A 255 9.13 21.55 6.86
N ASP A 256 10.07 20.79 6.28
CA ASP A 256 10.45 20.97 4.88
C ASP A 256 9.22 20.95 3.97
N TRP A 257 9.20 21.84 2.98
CA TRP A 257 8.04 22.04 2.11
C TRP A 257 7.58 20.75 1.42
N ASP A 258 8.50 19.86 1.03
CA ASP A 258 8.17 18.61 0.36
C ASP A 258 7.50 17.60 1.31
N LEU A 259 7.91 17.55 2.58
CA LEU A 259 7.24 16.76 3.61
C LEU A 259 5.88 17.35 3.95
N GLN A 260 5.80 18.67 4.07
CA GLN A 260 4.55 19.37 4.34
C GLN A 260 3.51 19.08 3.24
N ALA A 261 3.90 19.22 1.97
CA ALA A 261 3.02 19.00 0.81
C ALA A 261 2.48 17.56 0.74
N ARG A 262 3.22 16.58 1.25
CA ARG A 262 2.80 15.17 1.28
C ARG A 262 1.95 14.81 2.50
N THR A 263 2.24 15.40 3.65
CA THR A 263 1.68 14.93 4.94
C THR A 263 0.45 15.72 5.38
N ARG A 264 0.37 17.02 5.04
CA ARG A 264 -0.80 17.84 5.40
C ARG A 264 -2.11 17.34 4.76
N PRO A 265 -2.20 17.05 3.45
CA PRO A 265 -3.45 16.56 2.88
C PRO A 265 -3.93 15.24 3.50
N LEU A 266 -2.98 14.38 3.90
CA LEU A 266 -3.28 13.12 4.59
C LEU A 266 -3.80 13.36 6.01
N ALA A 267 -3.19 14.29 6.74
CA ALA A 267 -3.67 14.70 8.06
C ALA A 267 -5.08 15.31 7.99
N GLU A 268 -5.33 16.19 7.02
CA GLU A 268 -6.64 16.82 6.79
C GLU A 268 -7.72 15.76 6.51
N ALA A 269 -7.42 14.80 5.64
CA ALA A 269 -8.33 13.69 5.35
C ALA A 269 -8.60 12.82 6.60
N ALA A 270 -7.57 12.49 7.37
CA ALA A 270 -7.71 11.71 8.60
C ALA A 270 -8.53 12.46 9.67
N ILE A 271 -8.29 13.77 9.85
CA ILE A 271 -9.05 14.63 10.77
C ILE A 271 -10.53 14.66 10.37
N MET A 272 -10.83 14.85 9.08
CA MET A 272 -12.22 14.85 8.58
C MET A 272 -12.94 13.53 8.92
N VAL A 273 -12.28 12.39 8.70
CA VAL A 273 -12.84 11.06 9.03
C VAL A 273 -13.07 10.90 10.54
N LEU A 274 -12.11 11.33 11.36
CA LEU A 274 -12.21 11.21 12.82
C LEU A 274 -13.30 12.12 13.39
N ARG A 275 -13.42 13.36 12.91
CA ARG A 275 -14.48 14.28 13.31
C ARG A 275 -15.86 13.74 12.96
N ALA A 276 -16.04 13.25 11.74
CA ALA A 276 -17.28 12.59 11.33
C ALA A 276 -17.62 11.38 12.22
N ARG A 277 -16.64 10.53 12.54
CA ARG A 277 -16.81 9.37 13.44
C ARG A 277 -17.23 9.78 14.86
N LEU A 278 -16.70 10.90 15.35
CA LEU A 278 -17.00 11.45 16.69
C LEU A 278 -18.27 12.31 16.72
N GLY A 279 -18.91 12.57 15.58
CA GLY A 279 -20.06 13.48 15.51
C GLY A 279 -19.69 14.94 15.75
N LEU A 280 -18.44 15.32 15.50
CA LEU A 280 -17.96 16.69 15.62
C LEU A 280 -18.18 17.44 14.30
N SER A 281 -18.56 18.71 14.36
CA SER A 281 -18.66 19.55 13.17
C SER A 281 -17.29 19.84 12.57
N ASP A 282 -17.26 20.10 11.26
CA ASP A 282 -16.07 20.62 10.58
C ASP A 282 -15.79 22.03 11.14
N GLY A 283 -14.76 22.14 11.99
CA GLY A 283 -14.24 23.41 12.49
C GLY A 283 -13.05 23.84 11.65
N PRO A 284 -12.67 25.13 11.67
CA PRO A 284 -11.44 25.57 11.02
C PRO A 284 -10.25 24.77 11.57
N LEU A 285 -9.47 24.18 10.68
CA LEU A 285 -8.17 23.62 11.01
C LEU A 285 -7.26 24.79 11.38
N ALA A 286 -6.80 24.80 12.64
CA ALA A 286 -5.94 25.86 13.18
C ALA A 286 -4.54 25.86 12.55
#